data_AF-A0A7J5ZYI5-F1
#
_entry.id   AF-A0A7J5ZYI5-F1
#
_cell.length_a   1.000
_cell.length_b   1.000
_cell.length_c   1.000
_cell.angle_alpha   90.00
_cell.angle_beta   90.00
_cell.angle_gamma   90.00
#
_symmetry.space_group_name_H-M   'P 1'
#
loop_
_entity.id
_entity.type
_entity.pdbx_description
1 polymer ?
#
loop_
_entity_poly.entity_id
_entity_poly.type
_entity_poly.pdbx_seq_one_letter_code
_entity_poly.pdbx_strand_id
1 'polypeptide(L)'
;MRAWISETLSNQDGSFQKRSILTVSAEDLQEHTYTCVIQHSSLETNIIMPVRERPILRGRGLSRRRIGVIAAVAVVFIAIVAGIVVWKRYDKSFRNVPQNNSYSEGA
;
A
#
# COMPACT_ATOMS: atom_id res chain seq x y z
N MET A 1 -3.03 -34.56 -13.66
CA MET A 1 -4.48 -34.88 -13.72
C MET A 1 -5.23 -33.57 -13.78
N ARG A 2 -6.15 -33.39 -14.75
CA ARG A 2 -6.98 -32.18 -14.87
C ARG A 2 -8.43 -32.54 -14.55
N ALA A 3 -9.11 -31.73 -13.76
CA ALA A 3 -10.51 -31.94 -13.41
C ALA A 3 -11.32 -30.66 -13.62
N TRP A 4 -12.54 -30.79 -14.14
CA TRP A 4 -13.40 -29.66 -14.50
C TRP A 4 -14.78 -29.82 -13.87
N ILE A 5 -15.26 -28.78 -13.17
CA ILE A 5 -16.56 -28.77 -12.49
C ILE A 5 -17.37 -27.54 -12.91
N SER A 6 -18.55 -27.81 -13.47
CA SER A 6 -19.66 -26.91 -13.88
C SER A 6 -20.72 -26.64 -12.80
N GLU A 7 -20.92 -25.41 -12.31
CA GLU A 7 -22.08 -25.07 -11.46
C GLU A 7 -22.83 -23.85 -12.00
N THR A 8 -24.17 -23.88 -11.90
CA THR A 8 -25.05 -22.74 -12.19
C THR A 8 -26.09 -22.62 -11.08
N LEU A 9 -26.15 -21.45 -10.45
CA LEU A 9 -27.08 -21.11 -9.39
C LEU A 9 -28.02 -20.01 -9.87
N SER A 10 -29.32 -20.17 -9.65
CA SER A 10 -30.30 -19.10 -9.87
C SER A 10 -30.32 -18.17 -8.66
N ASN A 11 -30.30 -16.87 -8.90
CA ASN A 11 -30.50 -15.86 -7.87
C ASN A 11 -32.00 -15.53 -7.72
N GLN A 12 -32.38 -14.92 -6.60
CA GLN A 12 -33.78 -14.54 -6.35
C GLN A 12 -34.28 -13.41 -7.28
N ASP A 13 -33.37 -12.64 -7.86
CA ASP A 13 -33.65 -11.53 -8.78
C ASP A 13 -33.82 -11.97 -10.24
N GLY A 14 -33.84 -13.29 -10.51
CA GLY A 14 -33.95 -13.85 -11.86
C GLY A 14 -32.64 -13.88 -12.64
N SER A 15 -31.52 -13.41 -12.06
CA SER A 15 -30.19 -13.57 -12.64
C SER A 15 -29.59 -14.96 -12.34
N PHE A 16 -28.48 -15.28 -13.00
CA PHE A 16 -27.76 -16.54 -12.82
C PHE A 16 -26.30 -16.30 -12.40
N GLN A 17 -25.83 -17.07 -11.42
CA GLN A 17 -24.42 -17.17 -11.08
C GLN A 17 -23.86 -18.47 -11.66
N LYS A 18 -22.88 -18.37 -12.57
CA LYS A 18 -22.17 -19.52 -13.15
C LYS A 18 -20.76 -19.60 -12.60
N ARG A 19 -20.31 -20.81 -12.27
CA ARG A 19 -18.96 -21.08 -11.77
C ARG A 19 -18.38 -22.29 -12.49
N SER A 20 -17.18 -22.14 -13.03
CA SER A 20 -16.38 -23.23 -13.57
C SER A 20 -15.06 -23.32 -12.82
N ILE A 21 -14.73 -24.50 -12.31
CA ILE A 21 -13.49 -24.77 -11.58
C ILE A 21 -12.66 -25.74 -12.41
N LEU A 22 -11.45 -25.31 -12.77
CA LEU A 22 -10.44 -26.15 -13.39
C LEU A 22 -9.33 -26.43 -12.37
N THR A 23 -9.21 -27.68 -11.94
CA THR A 23 -8.13 -28.15 -11.07
C THR A 23 -6.99 -28.67 -11.93
N VAL A 24 -5.80 -28.14 -11.74
CA VAL A 24 -4.55 -28.54 -12.40
C VAL A 24 -3.45 -28.72 -11.35
N SER A 25 -2.39 -29.47 -11.69
CA SER A 25 -1.22 -29.57 -10.81
C SER A 25 -0.36 -28.31 -10.88
N ALA A 26 0.55 -28.14 -9.91
CA ALA A 26 1.41 -26.96 -9.84
C ALA A 26 2.44 -26.92 -10.98
N GLU A 27 2.86 -28.08 -11.47
CA GLU A 27 3.79 -28.23 -12.60
C GLU A 27 3.08 -27.79 -13.89
N ASP A 28 1.89 -28.34 -14.16
CA ASP A 28 1.05 -27.97 -15.30
C ASP A 28 0.70 -26.47 -15.31
N LEU A 29 0.53 -25.85 -14.14
CA LEU A 29 0.23 -24.43 -14.00
C LEU A 29 1.43 -23.54 -14.37
N GLN A 30 2.66 -24.00 -14.13
CA GLN A 30 3.88 -23.26 -14.47
C GLN A 30 4.24 -23.40 -15.96
N GLU A 31 3.98 -24.56 -16.56
CA GLU A 31 4.29 -24.83 -17.97
C GLU A 31 3.26 -24.25 -18.95
N HIS A 32 2.05 -23.92 -18.48
CA HIS A 32 0.95 -23.50 -19.34
C HIS A 32 0.23 -22.24 -18.88
N THR A 33 -0.27 -21.47 -19.85
CA THR A 33 -1.13 -20.32 -19.57
C THR A 33 -2.59 -20.74 -19.59
N TYR A 34 -3.27 -20.55 -18.47
CA TYR A 34 -4.71 -20.77 -18.37
C TYR A 34 -5.46 -19.45 -18.46
N THR A 35 -6.58 -19.45 -19.18
CA THR A 35 -7.48 -18.30 -19.31
C THR A 35 -8.91 -18.74 -19.04
N CYS A 36 -9.66 -17.92 -18.31
CA CYS A 36 -11.11 -18.07 -18.18
C CYS A 36 -11.75 -17.19 -19.25
N VAL A 37 -12.51 -17.80 -20.17
CA VAL A 37 -13.21 -17.11 -21.24
C VAL A 37 -14.70 -17.13 -20.94
N ILE A 38 -15.30 -15.96 -20.83
CA ILE A 38 -16.73 -15.81 -20.58
C ILE A 38 -17.39 -15.35 -21.88
N GLN A 39 -18.32 -16.17 -22.34
CA GLN A 39 -19.18 -15.89 -23.49
C GLN A 39 -20.60 -15.63 -23.00
N HIS A 40 -21.20 -14.54 -23.44
CA HIS A 40 -22.56 -14.17 -23.07
C HIS A 40 -23.23 -13.49 -24.26
N SER A 41 -24.47 -13.83 -24.59
CA SER A 41 -25.18 -13.35 -25.78
C SER A 41 -25.37 -11.84 -25.82
N SER A 42 -25.40 -11.18 -24.65
CA SER A 42 -25.46 -9.72 -24.54
C SER A 42 -24.13 -9.02 -24.81
N LEU A 43 -23.03 -9.76 -24.95
CA LEU A 43 -21.70 -9.20 -25.21
C LEU A 43 -21.30 -9.48 -26.65
N GLU A 44 -20.95 -8.42 -27.37
CA GLU A 44 -20.41 -8.52 -28.74
C GLU A 44 -19.02 -9.16 -28.75
N THR A 45 -18.26 -9.01 -27.66
CA THR A 45 -16.90 -9.56 -27.51
C THR A 45 -16.77 -10.38 -26.23
N ASN A 46 -16.01 -11.47 -26.29
CA ASN A 46 -15.75 -12.34 -25.15
C ASN A 46 -14.91 -11.65 -24.06
N ILE A 47 -15.23 -11.90 -22.79
CA ILE A 47 -14.39 -11.47 -21.67
C ILE A 47 -13.32 -12.54 -21.45
N ILE A 48 -12.05 -12.15 -21.52
CA ILE A 48 -10.90 -13.05 -21.32
C ILE A 48 -10.18 -12.66 -20.03
N MET A 49 -10.11 -13.58 -19.08
CA MET A 49 -9.44 -13.39 -17.79
C MET A 49 -8.24 -14.34 -17.67
N PRO A 50 -7.00 -13.86 -17.80
CA PRO A 50 -5.82 -14.70 -17.62
C PRO A 50 -5.64 -15.09 -16.15
N VAL A 51 -5.37 -16.38 -15.91
CA VAL A 51 -5.02 -16.91 -14.60
C VAL A 51 -3.56 -16.55 -14.35
N ARG A 52 -3.34 -15.47 -13.62
CA ARG A 52 -2.01 -15.17 -13.04
C ARG A 52 -1.95 -15.84 -11.68
N GLU A 53 -0.81 -16.42 -11.32
CA GLU A 53 -0.50 -16.70 -9.92
C GLU A 53 -0.70 -15.39 -9.16
N ARG A 54 -1.82 -15.30 -8.45
CA ARG A 54 -2.01 -14.22 -7.50
C ARG A 54 -1.12 -14.63 -6.34
N PRO A 55 -0.01 -13.93 -6.02
CA PRO A 55 0.49 -14.02 -4.68
C PRO A 55 -0.71 -13.70 -3.81
N ILE A 56 -1.13 -14.68 -3.01
CA ILE A 56 -2.18 -14.52 -2.00
C ILE A 56 -1.91 -13.16 -1.40
N LEU A 57 -2.87 -12.24 -1.55
CA LEU A 57 -2.79 -10.89 -1.03
C LEU A 57 -2.59 -11.03 0.48
N ARG A 58 -1.33 -11.13 0.90
CA ARG A 58 -0.90 -10.87 2.27
C ARG A 58 -1.45 -9.49 2.55
N GLY A 59 -2.40 -9.47 3.47
CA GLY A 59 -3.28 -8.33 3.69
C GLY A 59 -2.51 -7.02 3.69
N ARG A 60 -3.08 -6.02 3.01
CA ARG A 60 -2.88 -4.62 3.36
C ARG A 60 -1.40 -4.22 3.50
N GLY A 61 -0.57 -4.62 2.54
CA GLY A 61 0.76 -4.06 2.38
C GLY A 61 0.62 -2.59 2.00
N LEU A 62 0.78 -1.69 2.98
CA LEU A 62 1.08 -0.29 2.72
C LEU A 62 2.17 -0.28 1.66
N SER A 63 1.82 0.18 0.47
CA SER A 63 2.71 0.21 -0.68
C SER A 63 4.06 0.75 -0.23
N ARG A 64 5.17 0.13 -0.67
CA ARG A 64 6.56 0.52 -0.31
C ARG A 64 6.78 2.05 -0.35
N ARG A 65 6.04 2.73 -1.24
CA ARG A 65 5.93 4.19 -1.37
C ARG A 65 5.37 4.91 -0.13
N ARG A 66 4.30 4.40 0.51
CA ARG A 66 3.72 4.97 1.74
C ARG A 66 4.66 4.84 2.94
N ILE A 67 5.42 3.74 3.05
CA ILE A 67 6.39 3.52 4.13
C ILE A 67 7.53 4.55 4.04
N GLY A 68 8.03 4.82 2.83
CA GLY A 68 9.08 5.82 2.61
C GLY A 68 8.65 7.24 3.00
N VAL A 69 7.41 7.63 2.68
CA VAL A 69 6.88 8.96 3.05
C VAL A 69 6.75 9.11 4.56
N ILE A 70 6.23 8.10 5.26
CA ILE A 70 6.06 8.15 6.73
C ILE A 70 7.43 8.23 7.43
N ALA A 71 8.41 7.44 6.98
CA ALA A 71 9.76 7.48 7.53
C ALA A 71 10.44 8.84 7.32
N ALA A 72 10.31 9.44 6.13
CA ALA A 72 10.87 10.76 5.85
C ALA A 72 10.25 11.86 6.72
N VAL A 73 8.92 11.87 6.89
CA VAL A 73 8.22 12.85 7.73
C VAL A 73 8.63 12.71 9.20
N ALA A 74 8.78 11.48 9.71
CA ALA A 74 9.22 11.25 11.08
C ALA A 74 10.64 11.79 11.34
N VAL A 75 11.57 11.58 10.40
CA VAL A 75 12.96 12.10 10.52
C VAL A 75 12.98 13.62 10.53
N VAL A 76 12.22 14.28 9.65
CA VAL A 76 12.13 15.75 9.60
C VAL A 76 11.56 16.30 10.90
N PHE A 77 10.51 15.67 11.44
CA PHE A 77 9.91 16.11 12.70
C PHE A 77 10.88 16.01 13.88
N ILE A 78 11.66 14.92 13.96
CA ILE A 78 12.69 14.74 15.00
C ILE A 78 13.77 15.82 14.90
N ALA A 79 14.24 16.15 13.70
CA ALA A 79 15.25 17.20 13.50
C ALA A 79 14.75 18.59 13.95
N ILE A 80 13.49 18.93 13.63
CA ILE A 80 12.86 20.18 14.06
C ILE A 80 12.77 20.25 15.59
N VAL A 81 12.30 19.17 16.23
CA VAL A 81 12.18 19.12 17.71
C VAL A 81 13.56 19.25 18.36
N ALA A 82 14.57 18.55 17.87
CA ALA A 82 15.94 18.66 18.37
C ALA A 82 16.49 20.08 18.23
N GLY A 83 16.28 20.72 17.08
CA GLY A 83 16.67 22.12 16.83
C GLY A 83 16.01 23.09 17.81
N ILE A 84 14.70 22.95 18.04
CA ILE A 84 13.96 23.79 19.00
C ILE A 84 14.46 23.58 20.43
N VAL A 85 14.73 22.34 20.84
CA VAL A 85 15.23 22.03 22.19
C VAL A 85 16.62 22.63 22.41
N VAL A 86 17.51 22.49 21.44
CA VAL A 86 18.86 23.08 21.50
C VAL A 86 18.77 24.61 21.54
N TRP A 87 17.95 25.23 20.69
CA TRP A 87 17.76 26.68 20.71
C TRP A 87 17.20 27.17 22.06
N LYS A 88 16.20 26.48 22.62
CA LYS A 88 15.64 26.82 23.93
C LYS A 88 16.64 26.63 25.07
N ARG A 89 17.63 25.75 24.93
CA ARG A 89 18.76 25.61 25.88
C ARG A 89 19.74 26.78 25.74
N TYR A 90 20.07 27.20 24.52
CA TYR A 90 20.91 28.37 24.27
C TYR A 90 20.26 29.68 24.74
N ASP A 91 18.96 29.87 24.49
CA ASP A 91 18.20 31.05 24.93
C ASP A 91 18.17 31.17 26.46
N LYS A 92 17.94 30.06 27.17
CA LYS A 92 18.03 30.04 28.65
C LYS A 92 19.45 30.32 29.14
N SER A 93 20.48 29.88 28.41
CA SER A 93 21.87 30.19 28.75
C SER A 93 22.17 31.68 28.58
N PHE A 94 21.65 32.32 27.53
CA PHE A 94 21.78 33.77 27.31
C PHE A 94 21.03 34.58 28.38
N ARG A 95 19.85 34.11 28.82
CA ARG A 95 19.05 34.78 29.86
C ARG A 95 19.62 34.67 31.28
N ASN A 96 20.46 33.66 31.53
CA ASN A 96 21.15 33.46 32.80
C ASN A 96 22.54 34.12 32.84
N VAL A 97 23.05 34.63 31.71
CA VAL A 97 24.15 35.59 31.73
C VAL A 97 23.57 36.91 32.21
N PRO A 98 24.07 37.51 33.31
CA PRO A 98 23.62 38.83 33.72
C PRO A 98 23.83 39.79 32.54
N GLN A 99 22.80 40.52 32.14
CA GLN A 99 23.02 41.72 31.33
C GLN A 99 23.75 42.74 32.21
N ASN A 100 25.07 42.60 32.23
CA ASN A 100 25.99 43.67 32.52
C ASN A 100 25.83 44.70 31.38
N ASN A 101 24.89 45.62 31.56
CA ASN A 101 24.90 46.87 30.80
C ASN A 101 25.97 47.77 31.43
N SER A 102 27.24 47.52 31.09
CA SER A 102 28.29 48.54 31.16
C SER A 102 28.53 49.04 29.74
N TYR A 103 27.72 50.03 29.35
CA TYR A 103 28.16 50.99 28.33
C TYR A 103 28.66 52.20 29.11
N SER A 104 29.96 52.20 29.42
CA SER A 104 30.66 53.35 29.95
C SER A 104 31.08 54.26 28.80
N GLU A 105 30.47 55.45 28.81
CA GLU A 105 31.11 56.77 28.67
C GLU A 105 31.99 57.08 27.44
N GLY A 106 31.56 58.10 26.69
CA GLY A 106 32.36 58.76 25.65
C GLY A 106 31.75 60.11 25.27
N ALA A 107 31.85 61.09 26.18
CA ALA A 107 31.96 62.53 25.91
C ALA A 107 32.29 63.30 27.20
#